data_AF-A0A5C7N9F2-F1
#
_entry.id   AF-A0A5C7N9F2-F1
#
_cell.length_a   1.000
_cell.length_b   1.000
_cell.length_c   1.000
_cell.angle_alpha   90.00
_cell.angle_beta   90.00
_cell.angle_gamma   90.00
#
_symmetry.space_group_name_H-M   'P 1'
#
loop_
_entity.id
_entity.type
_entity.pdbx_description
1 polymer ?
#
loop_
_entity_poly.entity_id
_entity_poly.type
_entity_poly.pdbx_seq_one_letter_code
_entity_poly.pdbx_strand_id
1 'polypeptide(L)'
;MKIYPHNLTRTEFLQYSFAGAVTILLPGISFAQTQQDKPAPLKADIVKEFVGVCHGNIVRAKEMLENEPLLLHASWDWGGGDFESGIEAAGHVGNKEIATYLLSKGARYNVYLACMLGHTDTVKQVLTFNAGLLNSKGPHGFTMLHHAQKGGDGSKDVVTYLQSLGATETRIDFYKKA
;
A
#
# COMPACT_ATOMS: atom_id res chain seq x y z
N MET A 1 -24.20 9.23 44.51
CA MET A 1 -22.81 9.26 45.02
C MET A 1 -21.88 9.26 43.81
N LYS A 2 -21.22 10.38 43.50
CA LYS A 2 -20.30 10.49 42.36
C LYS A 2 -18.98 9.79 42.72
N ILE A 3 -18.59 8.77 41.98
CA ILE A 3 -17.30 8.10 42.10
C ILE A 3 -16.34 8.85 41.16
N TYR A 4 -15.34 9.52 41.71
CA TYR A 4 -14.22 10.05 40.93
C TYR A 4 -13.14 8.96 40.83
N PRO A 5 -12.54 8.73 39.65
CA PRO A 5 -11.42 7.80 39.54
C PRO A 5 -10.22 8.36 40.32
N HIS A 6 -9.68 7.55 41.22
CA HIS A 6 -8.45 7.87 41.93
C HIS A 6 -7.29 7.83 40.93
N ASN A 7 -6.69 8.98 40.64
CA ASN A 7 -5.46 9.02 39.87
C ASN A 7 -4.32 8.51 40.75
N LEU A 8 -3.57 7.53 40.24
CA LEU A 8 -2.37 7.00 40.90
C LEU A 8 -1.29 8.08 40.94
N THR A 9 -0.73 8.28 42.13
CA THR A 9 0.44 9.13 42.32
C THR A 9 1.70 8.42 41.83
N ARG A 10 2.75 9.18 41.49
CA ARG A 10 4.05 8.61 41.09
C ARG A 10 4.65 7.67 42.15
N THR A 11 4.41 7.95 43.41
CA THR A 11 4.90 7.13 44.53
C THR A 11 4.17 5.80 44.61
N GLU A 12 2.85 5.80 44.41
CA GLU A 12 2.04 4.58 44.32
C GLU A 12 2.44 3.74 43.11
N PHE A 13 2.66 4.37 41.95
CA PHE A 13 3.15 3.68 40.76
C PHE A 13 4.50 2.96 41.02
N LEU A 14 5.44 3.60 41.71
CA LEU A 14 6.74 3.00 42.03
C LEU A 14 6.62 1.85 43.04
N GLN A 15 5.72 1.95 44.02
CA GLN A 15 5.45 0.87 44.97
C GLN A 15 4.79 -0.34 44.31
N TYR A 16 3.80 -0.13 43.44
CA TYR A 16 3.18 -1.22 42.68
C TYR A 16 4.16 -1.87 41.68
N SER A 17 5.10 -1.09 41.13
CA SER A 17 6.14 -1.61 40.23
C SER A 17 7.12 -2.56 40.93
N PHE A 18 7.38 -2.36 42.23
CA PHE A 18 8.23 -3.27 43.02
C PHE A 18 7.48 -4.49 43.56
N ALA A 19 6.20 -4.38 43.88
CA ALA A 19 5.38 -5.52 44.31
C ALA A 19 5.10 -6.53 43.17
N GLY A 20 5.13 -6.09 41.91
CA GLY A 20 5.04 -6.98 40.73
C GLY A 20 6.31 -7.79 40.43
N ALA A 21 7.43 -7.51 41.10
CA ALA A 21 8.71 -8.17 40.84
C ALA A 21 8.82 -9.59 41.45
N VAL A 22 7.86 -10.03 42.27
CA VAL A 22 7.91 -11.33 42.95
C VAL A 22 7.34 -12.48 42.09
N THR A 23 6.68 -12.20 40.96
CA THR A 23 6.18 -13.25 40.04
C THR A 23 7.17 -13.70 38.95
N ILE A 24 8.41 -13.21 38.94
CA ILE A 24 9.43 -13.61 37.97
C ILE A 24 10.35 -14.69 38.57
N LEU A 25 9.78 -15.86 38.89
CA LEU A 25 10.52 -17.07 39.24
C LEU A 25 9.94 -18.30 38.52
N LEU A 26 9.51 -18.14 37.28
CA LEU A 26 9.40 -19.27 36.35
C LEU A 26 10.73 -19.34 35.57
N PRO A 27 11.50 -20.44 35.69
CA PRO A 27 12.70 -20.64 34.90
C PRO A 27 12.32 -20.66 33.43
N GLY A 28 13.16 -20.05 32.61
CA GLY A 28 12.85 -19.65 31.24
C GLY A 28 12.25 -20.77 30.40
N ILE A 29 10.96 -20.63 30.10
CA ILE A 29 10.49 -20.99 28.77
C ILE A 29 11.08 -19.93 27.85
N SER A 30 12.34 -20.11 27.47
CA SER A 30 12.85 -19.51 26.26
C SER A 30 11.96 -20.06 25.15
N PHE A 31 10.96 -19.29 24.74
CA PHE A 31 10.50 -19.39 23.37
C PHE A 31 11.73 -19.07 22.54
N ALA A 32 12.49 -20.10 22.20
CA ALA A 32 13.50 -20.03 21.16
C ALA A 32 12.71 -19.58 19.95
N GLN A 33 12.71 -18.27 19.72
CA GLN A 33 12.22 -17.69 18.50
C GLN A 33 13.16 -18.30 17.48
N THR A 34 12.70 -19.36 16.81
CA THR A 34 13.43 -19.99 15.71
C THR A 34 13.79 -18.83 14.80
N GLN A 35 15.07 -18.47 14.80
CA GLN A 35 15.58 -17.37 14.01
C GLN A 35 15.41 -17.86 12.59
N GLN A 36 14.28 -17.49 11.98
CA GLN A 36 13.96 -17.88 10.63
C GLN A 36 15.05 -17.25 9.76
N ASP A 37 15.87 -18.07 9.12
CA ASP A 37 16.89 -17.63 8.17
C ASP A 37 16.20 -16.97 6.98
N LYS A 38 15.87 -15.69 7.11
CA LYS A 38 15.28 -14.89 6.04
C LYS A 38 16.39 -14.54 5.05
N PRO A 39 16.13 -14.64 3.73
CA PRO A 39 17.09 -14.21 2.73
C PRO A 39 17.39 -12.71 2.86
N ALA A 40 18.54 -12.29 2.33
CA ALA A 40 18.88 -10.88 2.26
C ALA A 40 17.84 -10.10 1.44
N PRO A 41 17.62 -8.80 1.72
CA PRO A 41 16.77 -7.96 0.88
C PRO A 41 17.22 -7.93 -0.58
N LEU A 42 16.27 -7.76 -1.50
CA LEU A 42 16.55 -7.51 -2.92
C LEU A 42 17.43 -6.26 -3.07
N LYS A 43 18.33 -6.27 -4.06
CA LYS A 43 19.18 -5.11 -4.31
C LYS A 43 18.33 -3.92 -4.75
N ALA A 44 18.64 -2.75 -4.23
CA ALA A 44 17.86 -1.53 -4.44
C ALA A 44 17.79 -1.12 -5.94
N ASP A 45 18.90 -1.27 -6.66
CA ASP A 45 19.03 -0.96 -8.07
C ASP A 45 18.13 -1.84 -8.96
N ILE A 46 18.05 -3.16 -8.68
CA ILE A 46 17.17 -4.05 -9.43
C ILE A 46 15.69 -3.76 -9.16
N VAL A 47 15.34 -3.37 -7.93
CA VAL A 47 13.96 -2.97 -7.59
C VAL A 47 13.59 -1.69 -8.32
N LYS A 48 14.47 -0.68 -8.30
CA LYS A 48 14.28 0.58 -9.02
C LYS A 48 14.10 0.35 -10.52
N GLU A 49 14.96 -0.47 -11.12
CA GLU A 49 14.88 -0.80 -12.54
C GLU A 49 13.55 -1.49 -12.84
N PHE A 50 13.15 -2.50 -12.05
CA PHE A 50 11.92 -3.24 -12.27
C PHE A 50 10.68 -2.33 -12.25
N VAL A 51 10.56 -1.49 -11.22
CA VAL A 51 9.45 -0.53 -11.12
C VAL A 51 9.48 0.45 -12.29
N GLY A 52 10.66 0.93 -12.68
CA GLY A 52 10.84 1.80 -13.85
C GLY A 52 10.35 1.15 -15.16
N VAL A 53 10.77 -0.09 -15.46
CA VAL A 53 10.39 -0.78 -16.70
C VAL A 53 8.92 -1.15 -16.74
N CYS A 54 8.27 -1.35 -15.59
CA CYS A 54 6.84 -1.61 -15.51
C CYS A 54 5.94 -0.46 -16.00
N HIS A 55 6.49 0.74 -16.23
CA HIS A 55 5.75 1.83 -16.88
C HIS A 55 5.47 1.54 -18.37
N GLY A 56 6.29 0.75 -19.06
CA GLY A 56 6.16 0.65 -20.53
C GLY A 56 6.93 -0.46 -21.25
N ASN A 57 7.88 -1.12 -20.60
CA ASN A 57 8.74 -2.12 -21.24
C ASN A 57 8.36 -3.53 -20.79
N ILE A 58 7.33 -4.11 -21.43
CA ILE A 58 6.83 -5.46 -21.10
C ILE A 58 7.89 -6.55 -21.30
N VAL A 59 8.77 -6.42 -22.30
CA VAL A 59 9.81 -7.41 -22.59
C VAL A 59 10.81 -7.47 -21.43
N ARG A 60 11.32 -6.31 -21.00
CA ARG A 60 12.24 -6.25 -19.86
C ARG A 60 11.56 -6.61 -18.55
N ALA A 61 10.31 -6.19 -18.34
CA ALA A 61 9.56 -6.57 -17.13
C ALA A 61 9.39 -8.10 -17.02
N LYS A 62 9.10 -8.80 -18.12
CA LYS A 62 9.04 -10.26 -18.19
C LYS A 62 10.38 -10.91 -17.87
N GLU A 63 11.44 -10.45 -18.53
CA GLU A 63 12.81 -10.95 -18.33
C GLU A 63 13.27 -10.80 -16.88
N MET A 64 13.07 -9.63 -16.27
CA MET A 64 13.45 -9.38 -14.87
C MET A 64 12.68 -10.28 -13.91
N LEU A 65 11.38 -10.49 -14.16
CA LEU A 65 10.54 -11.31 -13.30
C LEU A 65 10.81 -12.81 -13.44
N GLU A 66 11.26 -13.27 -14.61
CA GLU A 66 11.73 -14.64 -14.83
C GLU A 66 13.03 -14.89 -14.04
N ASN A 67 13.95 -13.93 -14.03
CA ASN A 67 15.23 -14.05 -13.33
C ASN A 67 15.11 -13.85 -11.81
N GLU A 68 14.22 -12.97 -11.35
CA GLU A 68 13.99 -12.69 -9.93
C GLU A 68 12.48 -12.51 -9.64
N PRO A 69 11.75 -13.61 -9.37
CA PRO A 69 10.31 -13.57 -9.16
C PRO A 69 9.85 -12.72 -7.97
N LEU A 70 10.72 -12.50 -6.98
CA LEU A 70 10.38 -11.70 -5.80
C LEU A 70 10.19 -10.21 -6.11
N LEU A 71 10.68 -9.73 -7.26
CA LEU A 71 10.44 -8.37 -7.75
C LEU A 71 8.94 -8.06 -7.88
N LEU A 72 8.08 -9.07 -8.08
CA LEU A 72 6.62 -8.91 -8.19
C LEU A 72 6.01 -8.12 -7.01
N HIS A 73 6.60 -8.26 -5.83
CA HIS A 73 6.09 -7.70 -4.58
C HIS A 73 7.00 -6.63 -3.99
N ALA A 74 8.04 -6.24 -4.72
CA ALA A 74 8.95 -5.19 -4.33
C ALA A 74 8.36 -3.81 -4.66
N SER A 75 8.66 -2.83 -3.82
CA SER A 75 8.34 -1.43 -4.04
C SER A 75 9.63 -0.61 -3.99
N TRP A 76 9.74 0.35 -4.90
CA TRP A 76 10.79 1.35 -4.90
C TRP A 76 10.34 2.56 -4.08
N ASP A 77 11.24 3.07 -3.22
CA ASP A 77 11.04 4.31 -2.48
C ASP A 77 11.53 5.49 -3.34
N TRP A 78 10.60 6.30 -3.85
CA TRP A 78 10.92 7.54 -4.56
C TRP A 78 11.36 8.66 -3.61
N GLY A 79 11.21 8.46 -2.31
CA GLY A 79 11.51 9.42 -1.24
C GLY A 79 10.24 10.02 -0.64
N GLY A 80 10.35 10.53 0.60
CA GLY A 80 9.27 11.24 1.28
C GLY A 80 7.98 10.43 1.49
N GLY A 81 8.09 9.09 1.49
CA GLY A 81 6.97 8.15 1.70
C GLY A 81 6.25 7.71 0.41
N ASP A 82 6.74 8.12 -0.76
CA ASP A 82 6.18 7.73 -2.06
C ASP A 82 6.76 6.38 -2.52
N PHE A 83 6.12 5.30 -2.09
CA PHE A 83 6.48 3.95 -2.49
C PHE A 83 5.67 3.51 -3.71
N GLU A 84 6.32 2.84 -4.65
CA GLU A 84 5.67 2.33 -5.85
C GLU A 84 6.13 0.91 -6.18
N SER A 85 5.18 0.00 -6.39
CA SER A 85 5.41 -1.34 -6.94
C SER A 85 5.25 -1.37 -8.47
N GLY A 86 5.72 -2.44 -9.12
CA GLY A 86 5.60 -2.58 -10.57
C GLY A 86 4.15 -2.53 -11.09
N ILE A 87 3.18 -3.06 -10.35
CA ILE A 87 1.77 -2.99 -10.77
C ILE A 87 1.21 -1.57 -10.66
N GLU A 88 1.66 -0.81 -9.68
CA GLU A 88 1.29 0.60 -9.48
C GLU A 88 1.86 1.48 -10.59
N ALA A 89 3.11 1.25 -10.97
CA ALA A 89 3.75 1.88 -12.14
C ALA A 89 2.94 1.67 -13.43
N ALA A 90 2.54 0.43 -13.71
CA ALA A 90 1.68 0.13 -14.86
C ALA A 90 0.29 0.78 -14.74
N GLY A 91 -0.26 0.82 -13.51
CA GLY A 91 -1.56 1.38 -13.18
C GLY A 91 -1.69 2.87 -13.48
N HIS A 92 -0.78 3.70 -12.98
CA HIS A 92 -0.93 5.16 -13.10
C HIS A 92 -0.59 5.71 -14.49
N VAL A 93 0.05 4.91 -15.36
CA VAL A 93 0.25 5.24 -16.77
C VAL A 93 -0.80 4.61 -17.71
N GLY A 94 -1.68 3.75 -17.20
CA GLY A 94 -2.72 3.09 -17.99
C GLY A 94 -2.24 1.89 -18.81
N ASN A 95 -1.09 1.30 -18.48
CA ASN A 95 -0.54 0.16 -19.21
C ASN A 95 -1.24 -1.14 -18.81
N LYS A 96 -2.38 -1.40 -19.44
CA LYS A 96 -3.21 -2.61 -19.21
C LYS A 96 -2.48 -3.90 -19.53
N GLU A 97 -1.56 -3.91 -20.50
CA GLU A 97 -0.81 -5.10 -20.88
C GLU A 97 0.12 -5.54 -19.73
N ILE A 98 0.94 -4.63 -19.21
CA ILE A 98 1.84 -4.92 -18.09
C ILE A 98 1.02 -5.22 -16.83
N ALA A 99 -0.02 -4.45 -16.53
CA ALA A 99 -0.88 -4.69 -15.37
C ALA A 99 -1.51 -6.10 -15.42
N THR A 100 -2.08 -6.49 -16.56
CA THR A 100 -2.68 -7.83 -16.75
C THR A 100 -1.63 -8.93 -16.62
N TYR A 101 -0.44 -8.74 -17.18
CA TYR A 101 0.66 -9.69 -17.00
C TYR A 101 1.06 -9.85 -15.53
N LEU A 102 1.30 -8.75 -14.80
CA LEU A 102 1.67 -8.81 -13.38
C LEU A 102 0.57 -9.44 -12.52
N LEU A 103 -0.70 -9.15 -12.83
CA LEU A 103 -1.84 -9.81 -12.17
C LEU A 103 -1.88 -11.30 -12.45
N SER A 104 -1.59 -11.73 -13.68
CA SER A 104 -1.48 -13.16 -14.02
C SER A 104 -0.37 -13.89 -13.24
N LYS A 105 0.60 -13.15 -12.68
CA LYS A 105 1.67 -13.66 -11.82
C LYS A 105 1.36 -13.56 -10.33
N GLY A 106 0.23 -12.96 -9.95
CA GLY A 106 -0.19 -12.81 -8.55
C GLY A 106 0.18 -11.47 -7.90
N ALA A 107 0.43 -10.41 -8.69
CA ALA A 107 0.61 -9.08 -8.13
C ALA A 107 -0.60 -8.64 -7.28
N ARG A 108 -0.35 -7.84 -6.24
CA ARG A 108 -1.41 -7.38 -5.33
C ARG A 108 -2.30 -6.37 -6.04
N TYR A 109 -3.58 -6.70 -6.12
CA TYR A 109 -4.61 -5.81 -6.68
C TYR A 109 -4.93 -4.68 -5.70
N ASN A 110 -5.20 -3.47 -6.21
CA ASN A 110 -5.60 -2.32 -5.39
C ASN A 110 -6.72 -1.50 -6.08
N VAL A 111 -7.32 -0.56 -5.36
CA VAL A 111 -8.45 0.24 -5.87
C VAL A 111 -8.07 1.16 -7.04
N TYR A 112 -6.82 1.63 -7.10
CA TYR A 112 -6.34 2.46 -8.21
C TYR A 112 -6.29 1.64 -9.52
N LEU A 113 -5.86 0.37 -9.44
CA LEU A 113 -5.94 -0.58 -10.56
C LEU A 113 -7.39 -0.87 -10.93
N ALA A 114 -8.31 -0.99 -9.97
CA ALA A 114 -9.75 -1.09 -10.25
C ALA A 114 -10.27 0.08 -11.06
N CYS A 115 -9.81 1.28 -10.76
CA CYS A 115 -10.16 2.47 -11.52
C CYS A 115 -9.62 2.39 -12.96
N MET A 116 -8.32 2.09 -13.12
CA MET A 116 -7.68 1.99 -14.44
C MET A 116 -8.25 0.86 -15.31
N LEU A 117 -8.66 -0.25 -14.71
CA LEU A 117 -9.23 -1.38 -15.44
C LEU A 117 -10.74 -1.26 -15.69
N GLY A 118 -11.42 -0.29 -15.06
CA GLY A 118 -12.84 -0.04 -15.27
C GLY A 118 -13.75 -0.94 -14.44
N HIS A 119 -13.26 -1.47 -13.32
CA HIS A 119 -14.00 -2.37 -12.45
C HIS A 119 -14.93 -1.56 -11.52
N THR A 120 -15.96 -0.94 -12.11
CA THR A 120 -16.87 0.00 -11.45
C THR A 120 -17.50 -0.52 -10.17
N ASP A 121 -17.92 -1.78 -10.13
CA ASP A 121 -18.55 -2.36 -8.94
C ASP A 121 -17.58 -2.49 -7.76
N THR A 122 -16.33 -2.85 -8.03
CA THR A 122 -15.26 -2.86 -7.02
C THR A 122 -15.03 -1.46 -6.46
N VAL A 123 -14.95 -0.45 -7.32
CA VAL A 123 -14.75 0.96 -6.90
C VAL A 123 -15.91 1.43 -6.03
N LYS A 124 -17.15 1.14 -6.42
CA LYS A 124 -18.36 1.43 -5.65
C LYS A 124 -18.33 0.79 -4.26
N GLN A 125 -17.96 -0.50 -4.19
CA GLN A 125 -17.89 -1.20 -2.91
C GLN A 125 -16.83 -0.60 -1.98
N VAL A 126 -15.62 -0.32 -2.49
CA VAL A 126 -14.55 0.30 -1.70
C VAL A 126 -14.99 1.65 -1.14
N LEU A 127 -15.62 2.50 -1.95
CA LEU A 127 -16.11 3.81 -1.52
C LEU A 127 -17.34 3.73 -0.62
N THR A 128 -18.12 2.65 -0.71
CA THR A 128 -19.20 2.37 0.24
C THR A 128 -18.64 2.03 1.63
N PHE A 129 -17.57 1.22 1.70
CA PHE A 129 -16.92 0.90 2.96
C PHE A 129 -16.17 2.09 3.56
N ASN A 130 -15.56 2.94 2.72
CA ASN A 130 -14.85 4.13 3.17
C ASN A 130 -14.88 5.25 2.12
N ALA A 131 -15.85 6.15 2.27
CA ALA A 131 -15.99 7.32 1.40
C ALA A 131 -14.80 8.30 1.48
N GLY A 132 -14.03 8.27 2.59
CA GLY A 132 -12.83 9.11 2.76
C GLY A 132 -11.70 8.78 1.78
N LEU A 133 -11.79 7.65 1.07
CA LEU A 133 -10.81 7.28 0.05
C LEU A 133 -10.98 8.04 -1.26
N LEU A 134 -12.08 8.76 -1.50
CA LEU A 134 -12.40 9.43 -2.78
C LEU A 134 -11.21 10.23 -3.34
N ASN A 135 -10.54 10.98 -2.46
CA ASN A 135 -9.38 11.81 -2.78
C ASN A 135 -8.10 11.27 -2.11
N SER A 136 -7.99 9.96 -1.92
CA SER A 136 -6.77 9.34 -1.39
C SER A 136 -5.61 9.45 -2.38
N LYS A 137 -4.39 9.60 -1.84
CA LYS A 137 -3.14 9.68 -2.62
C LYS A 137 -2.69 8.27 -3.00
N GLY A 138 -2.69 7.95 -4.29
CA GLY A 138 -1.98 6.79 -4.82
C GLY A 138 -0.49 7.10 -5.07
N PRO A 139 0.20 6.24 -5.85
CA PRO A 139 1.60 6.45 -6.26
C PRO A 139 1.78 7.84 -6.88
N HIS A 140 2.86 8.56 -6.53
CA HIS A 140 3.14 9.94 -6.98
C HIS A 140 2.06 10.98 -6.65
N GLY A 141 1.13 10.62 -5.76
CA GLY A 141 -0.04 11.41 -5.42
C GLY A 141 -1.19 11.31 -6.42
N PHE A 142 -1.15 10.40 -7.38
CA PHE A 142 -2.22 10.22 -8.36
C PHE A 142 -3.47 9.63 -7.71
N THR A 143 -4.62 10.27 -7.94
CA THR A 143 -5.89 9.88 -7.33
C THR A 143 -6.55 8.72 -8.09
N MET A 144 -7.66 8.21 -7.56
CA MET A 144 -8.52 7.27 -8.29
C MET A 144 -9.04 7.84 -9.61
N LEU A 145 -9.35 9.15 -9.66
CA LEU A 145 -9.82 9.81 -10.88
C LEU A 145 -8.75 9.79 -11.98
N HIS A 146 -7.49 10.04 -11.64
CA HIS A 146 -6.38 9.94 -12.59
C HIS A 146 -6.27 8.54 -13.19
N HIS A 147 -6.29 7.51 -12.33
CA HIS A 147 -6.20 6.13 -12.79
C HIS A 147 -7.37 5.76 -13.70
N ALA A 148 -8.60 6.16 -13.35
CA ALA A 148 -9.77 5.96 -14.19
C ALA A 148 -9.61 6.63 -15.57
N GLN A 149 -9.10 7.86 -15.62
CA GLN A 149 -8.84 8.56 -16.88
C GLN A 149 -7.77 7.86 -17.73
N LYS A 150 -6.71 7.34 -17.09
CA LYS A 150 -5.66 6.55 -17.76
C LYS A 150 -6.16 5.22 -18.29
N GLY A 151 -7.24 4.69 -17.71
CA GLY A 151 -7.96 3.52 -18.22
C GLY A 151 -8.68 3.74 -19.55
N GLY A 152 -8.86 5.00 -19.98
CA GLY A 152 -9.52 5.35 -21.24
C GLY A 152 -10.96 4.87 -21.31
N ASP A 153 -11.40 4.47 -22.51
CA ASP A 153 -12.80 4.14 -22.80
C ASP A 153 -13.40 3.06 -21.89
N GLY A 154 -12.61 2.04 -21.54
CA GLY A 154 -13.05 0.96 -20.65
C GLY A 154 -13.32 1.39 -19.20
N SER A 155 -12.91 2.60 -18.81
CA SER A 155 -13.06 3.12 -17.44
C SER A 155 -13.96 4.35 -17.36
N LYS A 156 -14.68 4.69 -18.45
CA LYS A 156 -15.60 5.85 -18.49
C LYS A 156 -16.63 5.83 -17.37
N ASP A 157 -17.21 4.68 -17.07
CA ASP A 157 -18.19 4.54 -16.00
C ASP A 157 -17.59 4.85 -14.62
N VAL A 158 -16.32 4.47 -14.39
CA VAL A 158 -15.60 4.84 -13.17
C VAL A 158 -15.37 6.35 -13.11
N VAL A 159 -14.96 6.97 -14.21
CA VAL A 159 -14.78 8.44 -14.28
C VAL A 159 -16.08 9.15 -13.93
N THR A 160 -17.19 8.77 -14.56
CA THR A 160 -18.51 9.34 -14.30
C THR A 160 -18.95 9.13 -12.85
N TYR A 161 -18.71 7.94 -12.29
CA TYR A 161 -19.05 7.64 -10.90
C TYR A 161 -18.22 8.47 -9.90
N LEU A 162 -16.90 8.55 -10.08
CA LEU A 162 -16.04 9.34 -9.19
C LEU A 162 -16.39 10.85 -9.26
N GLN A 163 -16.67 11.36 -10.46
CA GLN A 163 -17.08 12.75 -10.64
C GLN A 163 -18.46 13.05 -10.05
N SER A 164 -19.41 12.11 -10.10
CA SER A 164 -20.73 12.30 -9.47
C SER A 164 -20.64 12.36 -7.94
N LEU A 165 -19.58 11.80 -7.35
CA LEU A 165 -19.24 11.96 -5.94
C LEU A 165 -18.43 13.23 -5.64
N GLY A 166 -18.10 14.03 -6.65
CA GLY A 166 -17.38 15.30 -6.51
C GLY A 166 -15.86 15.20 -6.64
N ALA A 167 -15.30 14.10 -7.14
CA ALA A 167 -13.86 14.04 -7.43
C ALA A 167 -13.50 14.96 -8.61
N THR A 168 -12.57 15.90 -8.38
CA THR A 168 -12.04 16.83 -9.40
C THR A 168 -10.53 16.68 -9.60
N GLU A 169 -9.80 16.39 -8.52
CA GLU A 169 -8.34 16.34 -8.54
C GLU A 169 -7.83 15.01 -9.10
N THR A 170 -6.90 15.08 -10.06
CA THR A 170 -6.19 13.92 -10.61
C THR A 170 -4.88 13.66 -9.88
N ARG A 171 -4.33 14.67 -9.20
CA ARG A 171 -3.11 14.54 -8.41
C ARG A 171 -3.16 15.42 -7.19
N ILE A 172 -2.74 14.88 -6.06
CA ILE A 172 -2.60 15.61 -4.81
C ILE A 172 -1.12 15.61 -4.46
N ASP A 173 -0.57 16.77 -4.11
CA ASP A 173 0.83 16.88 -3.71
C ASP A 173 1.12 15.95 -2.52
N PHE A 174 2.04 15.00 -2.74
CA PHE A 174 2.42 14.00 -1.77
C PHE A 174 3.15 14.62 -0.57
N TYR A 175 3.97 15.64 -0.83
CA TYR A 175 4.90 16.23 0.14
C TYR A 175 4.30 17.42 0.89
N LYS A 176 3.19 17.98 0.41
CA LYS A 176 2.47 19.03 1.11
C LYS A 176 1.93 18.48 2.44
N LYS A 177 2.46 19.03 3.55
CA LYS A 177 1.93 18.78 4.89
C LYS A 177 0.48 19.31 4.97
N ALA A 178 -0.39 18.50 5.56
CA ALA A 178 -1.77 18.88 5.84
C ALA A 178 -1.85 20.03 6.83
#